data_AF-A0A9Q3FL24-F1
#
_entry.id   AF-A0A9Q3FL24-F1
#
_cell.length_a   1.000
_cell.length_b   1.000
_cell.length_c   1.000
_cell.angle_alpha   90.00
_cell.angle_beta   90.00
_cell.angle_gamma   90.00
#
_symmetry.space_group_name_H-M   'P 1'
#
loop_
_entity.id
_entity.type
_entity.pdbx_description
1 polymer ?
#
loop_
_entity_poly.entity_id
_entity_poly.type
_entity_poly.pdbx_seq_one_letter_code
_entity_poly.pdbx_strand_id
1 'polypeptide(L)'
;MQGYEEKNWKKLKEELVTEWGIVEPDRRYSPEYLEKLFTHTKRSVGIKNLSEYKRFIGEYEKITNYLYEYGYIGREVENNEEFYSSFSPEIRTSIVRYMRRDKVMIQARDGRYIVPETQVLKSYIEQELEAVIISRDIVEDKTSQDEFSYPNSDRSKEKKVKFEDKMMENALNELKELNKMIKEQQIPKL
;
A
#
# COMPACT_ATOMS: atom_id res chain seq x y z
N MET A 1 21.84 -2.98 -58.28
CA MET A 1 21.71 -4.23 -57.53
C MET A 1 21.94 -5.38 -58.50
N GLN A 2 23.08 -6.05 -58.40
CA GLN A 2 23.51 -7.08 -59.35
C GLN A 2 22.58 -8.30 -59.30
N GLY A 3 22.00 -8.59 -58.14
CA GLY A 3 21.02 -9.66 -58.00
C GLY A 3 19.77 -9.50 -58.88
N TYR A 4 19.38 -8.26 -59.22
CA TYR A 4 18.25 -7.97 -60.11
C TYR A 4 18.61 -8.24 -61.58
N GLU A 5 19.80 -7.79 -61.99
CA GLU A 5 20.32 -7.98 -63.35
C GLU A 5 20.61 -9.46 -63.65
N GLU A 6 21.14 -10.20 -62.67
CA GLU A 6 21.45 -11.63 -62.76
C GLU A 6 20.22 -12.53 -62.55
N LYS A 7 19.02 -11.96 -62.29
CA LYS A 7 17.80 -12.68 -61.89
C LYS A 7 18.01 -13.66 -60.72
N ASN A 8 18.99 -13.38 -59.87
CA ASN A 8 19.34 -14.21 -58.72
C ASN A 8 18.66 -13.67 -57.47
N TRP A 9 17.51 -14.27 -57.14
CA TRP A 9 16.66 -13.82 -56.03
C TRP A 9 17.37 -13.88 -54.66
N LYS A 10 18.29 -14.83 -54.44
CA LYS A 10 19.06 -14.91 -53.19
C LYS A 10 20.00 -13.71 -53.05
N LYS A 11 20.79 -13.44 -54.08
CA LYS A 11 21.74 -12.32 -54.11
C LYS A 11 21.02 -10.98 -54.01
N LEU A 12 19.89 -10.82 -54.69
CA LEU A 12 19.06 -9.61 -54.61
C LEU A 12 18.52 -9.39 -53.19
N LYS A 13 18.07 -10.46 -52.51
CA LYS A 13 17.59 -10.38 -51.14
C LYS A 13 18.70 -9.98 -50.17
N GLU A 14 19.91 -10.52 -50.32
CA GLU A 14 21.08 -10.14 -49.51
C GLU A 14 21.51 -8.69 -49.75
N GLU A 15 21.54 -8.24 -51.01
CA GLU A 15 21.81 -6.85 -51.37
C GLU A 15 20.77 -5.89 -50.78
N LEU A 16 19.48 -6.26 -50.83
CA LEU A 16 18.40 -5.47 -50.24
C LEU A 16 18.49 -5.40 -48.71
N VAL A 17 18.78 -6.52 -48.05
CA VAL A 17 18.96 -6.52 -46.58
C VAL A 17 20.24 -5.77 -46.18
N THR A 18 21.28 -5.76 -47.01
CA THR A 18 22.52 -5.03 -46.72
C THR A 18 22.36 -3.52 -46.92
N GLU A 19 21.69 -3.11 -47.99
CA GLU A 19 21.53 -1.69 -48.36
C GLU A 19 20.34 -1.03 -47.63
N TRP A 20 19.27 -1.79 -47.38
CA TRP A 20 18.01 -1.28 -46.82
C TRP A 20 17.56 -1.99 -45.56
N GLY A 21 18.20 -3.10 -45.19
CA GLY A 21 17.93 -3.74 -43.92
C GLY A 21 18.64 -2.97 -42.81
N ILE A 22 17.94 -2.00 -42.23
CA ILE A 22 18.21 -1.65 -40.84
C ILE A 22 17.79 -2.88 -40.02
N VAL A 23 18.77 -3.74 -39.72
CA VAL A 23 18.60 -4.94 -38.87
C VAL A 23 18.85 -4.57 -37.41
N GLU A 24 18.41 -3.39 -36.98
CA GLU A 24 18.16 -3.23 -35.55
C GLU A 24 16.79 -3.85 -35.29
N PRO A 25 16.70 -4.99 -34.57
CA PRO A 25 15.40 -5.46 -34.11
C PRO A 25 14.80 -4.28 -33.34
N ASP A 26 13.60 -3.86 -33.73
CA ASP A 26 12.89 -2.73 -33.10
C ASP A 26 13.02 -2.87 -31.59
N ARG A 27 13.86 -2.00 -30.98
CA ARG A 27 14.29 -2.12 -29.60
C ARG A 27 13.07 -1.79 -28.75
N ARG A 28 12.30 -2.82 -28.39
CA ARG A 28 11.03 -2.66 -27.67
C ARG A 28 11.22 -1.86 -26.38
N TYR A 29 12.34 -2.08 -25.69
CA TYR A 29 12.71 -1.35 -24.48
C TYR A 29 14.20 -1.04 -24.46
N SER A 30 14.53 0.16 -23.95
CA SER A 30 15.88 0.62 -23.64
C SER A 30 16.03 0.75 -22.12
N PRO A 31 17.24 0.68 -21.53
CA PRO A 31 17.44 0.92 -20.08
C PRO A 31 16.79 2.21 -19.57
N GLU A 32 16.73 3.25 -20.41
CA GLU A 32 16.03 4.52 -20.10
C GLU A 32 14.55 4.34 -19.75
N TYR A 33 13.90 3.28 -20.21
CA TYR A 33 12.49 3.02 -19.90
C TYR A 33 12.28 2.72 -18.41
N LEU A 34 13.26 2.11 -17.74
CA LEU A 34 13.21 1.91 -16.29
C LEU A 34 13.27 3.26 -15.56
N GLU A 35 14.18 4.15 -15.97
CA GLU A 35 14.28 5.49 -15.39
C GLU A 35 13.00 6.30 -15.65
N LYS A 36 12.43 6.22 -16.87
CA LYS A 36 11.15 6.85 -17.21
C LYS A 36 10.02 6.30 -16.34
N LEU A 37 9.99 5.00 -16.07
CA LEU A 37 9.00 4.38 -15.19
C LEU A 37 9.12 4.90 -13.74
N PHE A 38 10.33 4.98 -13.19
CA PHE A 38 10.56 5.50 -11.84
C PHE A 38 10.31 7.00 -11.72
N THR A 39 10.70 7.79 -12.72
CA THR A 39 10.46 9.25 -12.72
C THR A 39 8.97 9.55 -12.85
N HIS A 40 8.23 8.82 -13.68
CA HIS A 40 6.78 8.95 -13.80
C HIS A 40 6.08 8.68 -12.46
N THR A 41 6.43 7.59 -11.78
CA THR A 41 5.84 7.21 -10.48
C THR A 41 6.21 8.19 -9.36
N LYS A 42 7.47 8.65 -9.32
CA LYS A 42 7.92 9.68 -8.37
C LYS A 42 7.18 11.02 -8.59
N ARG A 43 6.91 11.38 -9.84
CA ARG A 43 6.11 12.58 -10.17
C ARG A 43 4.67 12.46 -9.68
N SER A 44 4.10 11.26 -9.72
CA SER A 44 2.74 10.97 -9.24
C SER A 44 2.72 10.58 -7.76
N VAL A 45 3.30 11.36 -6.84
CA VAL A 45 3.26 11.16 -5.35
C VAL A 45 3.69 9.76 -4.84
N GLY A 46 4.18 8.88 -5.72
CA GLY A 46 4.42 7.47 -5.45
C GLY A 46 3.16 6.60 -5.48
N ILE A 47 3.39 5.29 -5.65
CA ILE A 47 2.34 4.26 -5.67
C ILE A 47 1.68 4.17 -4.30
N LYS A 48 0.34 4.10 -4.25
CA LYS A 48 -0.43 4.01 -2.99
C LYS A 48 -1.38 2.81 -2.92
N ASN A 49 -1.91 2.39 -4.07
CA ASN A 49 -2.97 1.39 -4.13
C ASN A 49 -2.47 0.06 -4.71
N LEU A 50 -3.13 -1.05 -4.34
CA LEU A 50 -2.82 -2.37 -4.91
C LEU A 50 -2.96 -2.41 -6.43
N SER A 51 -3.98 -1.75 -6.99
CA SER A 51 -4.19 -1.70 -8.44
C SER A 51 -3.07 -0.95 -9.17
N GLU A 52 -2.57 0.14 -8.59
CA GLU A 52 -1.43 0.89 -9.11
C GLU A 52 -0.15 0.07 -9.03
N TYR A 53 0.06 -0.62 -7.90
CA TYR A 53 1.19 -1.52 -7.70
C TYR A 53 1.21 -2.65 -8.73
N LYS A 54 0.08 -3.34 -8.95
CA LYS A 54 -0.02 -4.42 -9.95
C LYS A 54 0.30 -3.93 -11.36
N ARG A 55 -0.17 -2.73 -11.73
CA ARG A 55 0.16 -2.12 -13.02
C ARG A 55 1.65 -1.79 -13.12
N PHE A 56 2.22 -1.21 -12.07
CA PHE A 56 3.64 -0.86 -12.01
C PHE A 56 4.54 -2.09 -12.11
N ILE A 57 4.25 -3.13 -11.34
CA ILE A 57 5.00 -4.40 -11.39
C ILE A 57 4.90 -5.04 -12.76
N GLY A 58 3.71 -5.07 -13.36
CA GLY A 58 3.54 -5.62 -14.71
C GLY A 58 4.40 -4.89 -15.75
N GLU A 59 4.51 -3.56 -15.69
CA GLU A 59 5.39 -2.81 -16.59
C GLU A 59 6.88 -3.00 -16.24
N TYR A 60 7.22 -2.96 -14.96
CA TYR A 60 8.59 -3.17 -14.48
C TYR A 60 9.13 -4.54 -14.88
N GLU A 61 8.35 -5.61 -14.70
CA GLU A 61 8.73 -6.98 -15.07
C GLU A 61 8.83 -7.17 -16.58
N LYS A 62 7.92 -6.59 -17.37
CA LYS A 62 8.03 -6.61 -18.84
C LYS A 62 9.35 -5.98 -19.30
N ILE A 63 9.70 -4.82 -18.75
CA ILE A 63 10.92 -4.10 -19.14
C ILE A 63 12.15 -4.87 -18.67
N THR A 64 12.20 -5.29 -17.40
CA THR A 64 13.37 -6.01 -16.85
C THR A 64 13.58 -7.36 -17.49
N ASN A 65 12.53 -8.14 -17.75
CA ASN A 65 12.63 -9.42 -18.46
C ASN A 65 13.18 -9.23 -19.87
N TYR A 66 12.70 -8.23 -20.60
CA TYR A 66 13.25 -7.91 -21.93
C TYR A 66 14.72 -7.51 -21.82
N LEU A 67 15.08 -6.61 -20.91
CA LEU A 67 16.46 -6.17 -20.77
C LEU A 67 17.40 -7.32 -20.38
N TYR A 68 16.92 -8.27 -19.57
CA TYR A 68 17.67 -9.46 -19.19
C TYR A 68 17.83 -10.46 -20.35
N GLU A 69 16.75 -10.78 -21.06
CA GLU A 69 16.76 -11.70 -22.22
C GLU A 69 17.73 -11.26 -23.31
N TYR A 70 17.84 -9.95 -23.52
CA TYR A 70 18.71 -9.35 -24.53
C TYR A 70 20.09 -8.94 -23.98
N GLY A 71 20.38 -9.25 -22.71
CA GLY A 71 21.71 -9.05 -22.11
C GLY A 71 22.08 -7.59 -21.84
N TYR A 72 21.11 -6.67 -21.78
CA TYR A 72 21.34 -5.26 -21.43
C TYR A 72 21.58 -5.06 -19.93
N ILE A 73 21.03 -5.94 -19.09
CA ILE A 73 21.20 -5.92 -17.62
C ILE A 73 21.56 -7.31 -17.10
N GLY A 74 22.26 -7.36 -15.97
CA GLY A 74 22.50 -8.59 -15.22
C GLY A 74 21.24 -9.11 -14.52
N ARG A 75 21.33 -10.31 -13.92
CA ARG A 75 20.22 -10.93 -13.18
C ARG A 75 19.85 -10.14 -11.91
N GLU A 76 20.84 -9.51 -11.28
CA GLU A 76 20.65 -8.60 -10.16
C GLU A 76 20.44 -7.19 -10.73
N VAL A 77 19.18 -6.76 -10.76
CA VAL A 77 18.86 -5.39 -11.15
C VAL A 77 19.28 -4.49 -10.00
N GLU A 78 20.34 -3.70 -10.17
CA GLU A 78 20.87 -2.76 -9.16
C GLU A 78 19.88 -1.66 -8.74
N ASN A 79 18.72 -1.57 -9.39
CA ASN A 79 17.74 -0.51 -9.20
C ASN A 79 16.86 -0.68 -7.95
N ASN A 80 17.35 -1.36 -6.91
CA ASN A 80 16.60 -1.64 -5.68
C ASN A 80 16.21 -0.33 -4.98
N GLU A 81 17.10 0.67 -4.98
CA GLU A 81 16.86 1.97 -4.37
C GLU A 81 15.81 2.78 -5.13
N GLU A 82 15.88 2.79 -6.47
CA GLU A 82 14.92 3.46 -7.34
C GLU A 82 13.54 2.82 -7.25
N PHE A 83 13.51 1.49 -7.23
CA PHE A 83 12.30 0.71 -7.02
C PHE A 83 11.67 1.06 -5.68
N TYR A 84 12.42 0.98 -4.58
CA TYR A 84 11.92 1.37 -3.26
C TYR A 84 11.47 2.85 -3.24
N SER A 85 12.15 3.74 -3.93
CA SER A 85 11.81 5.17 -3.99
C SER A 85 10.56 5.49 -4.82
N SER A 86 10.05 4.58 -5.64
CA SER A 86 8.82 4.78 -6.42
C SER A 86 7.53 4.69 -5.59
N PHE A 87 7.63 4.18 -4.36
CA PHE A 87 6.51 4.03 -3.44
C PHE A 87 6.26 5.29 -2.61
N SER A 88 5.01 5.46 -2.19
CA SER A 88 4.62 6.55 -1.30
C SER A 88 5.39 6.49 0.03
N PRO A 89 5.62 7.64 0.71
CA PRO A 89 6.36 7.67 1.97
C PRO A 89 5.69 6.86 3.10
N GLU A 90 4.37 6.73 3.06
CA GLU A 90 3.58 5.94 4.02
C GLU A 90 3.93 4.45 3.91
N ILE A 91 3.84 3.92 2.69
CA ILE A 91 4.18 2.52 2.35
C ILE A 91 5.65 2.22 2.65
N ARG A 92 6.55 3.13 2.30
CA ARG A 92 7.97 2.97 2.61
C ARG A 92 8.22 2.84 4.12
N THR A 93 7.54 3.64 4.92
CA THR A 93 7.71 3.62 6.39
C THR A 93 7.14 2.35 7.02
N SER A 94 5.99 1.87 6.54
CA SER A 94 5.38 0.62 7.01
C SER A 94 6.26 -0.59 6.65
N ILE A 95 6.76 -0.66 5.43
CA ILE A 95 7.67 -1.72 4.97
C ILE A 95 8.95 -1.76 5.82
N VAL A 96 9.58 -0.61 6.07
CA VAL A 96 10.78 -0.54 6.94
C VAL A 96 10.49 -1.06 8.34
N ARG A 97 9.29 -0.79 8.88
CA ARG A 97 8.87 -1.32 10.18
C ARG A 97 8.78 -2.85 10.16
N TYR A 98 8.20 -3.43 9.11
CA TYR A 98 8.13 -4.88 8.94
C TYR A 98 9.53 -5.51 8.76
N MET A 99 10.37 -4.96 7.88
CA MET A 99 11.71 -5.48 7.63
C MET A 99 12.61 -5.39 8.87
N ARG A 100 12.47 -4.34 9.70
CA ARG A 100 13.19 -4.23 10.97
C ARG A 100 12.73 -5.30 11.95
N ARG A 101 11.42 -5.57 12.02
CA ARG A 101 10.86 -6.62 12.88
C ARG A 101 11.41 -7.99 12.51
N ASP A 102 11.52 -8.25 11.21
CA ASP A 102 11.97 -9.54 10.68
C ASP A 102 13.50 -9.65 10.57
N LYS A 103 14.23 -8.60 10.97
CA LYS A 103 15.71 -8.51 10.93
C LYS A 103 16.31 -8.74 9.53
N VAL A 104 15.58 -8.35 8.49
CA VAL A 104 16.02 -8.48 7.09
C VAL A 104 16.93 -7.31 6.68
N MET A 105 16.84 -6.18 7.37
CA MET A 105 17.67 -5.00 7.11
C MET A 105 19.15 -5.28 7.42
N ILE A 106 20.01 -5.15 6.41
CA ILE A 106 21.47 -5.25 6.56
C ILE A 106 22.03 -3.86 6.81
N GLN A 107 22.87 -3.73 7.84
CA GLN A 107 23.60 -2.50 8.11
C GLN A 107 25.01 -2.59 7.52
N ALA A 108 25.37 -1.59 6.71
CA ALA A 108 26.72 -1.43 6.20
C ALA A 108 27.70 -1.05 7.33
N ARG A 109 29.01 -1.19 7.06
CA ARG A 109 30.07 -0.79 8.00
C ARG A 109 29.99 0.67 8.42
N ASP A 110 29.44 1.52 7.55
CA ASP A 110 29.27 2.96 7.79
C ASP A 110 28.02 3.28 8.63
N GLY A 111 27.31 2.27 9.13
CA GLY A 111 26.08 2.42 9.93
C GLY A 111 24.83 2.74 9.11
N ARG A 112 24.94 2.91 7.78
CA ARG A 112 23.81 3.07 6.86
C ARG A 112 23.13 1.73 6.59
N TYR A 113 21.82 1.73 6.36
CA TYR A 113 21.10 0.52 5.98
C TYR A 113 21.14 0.32 4.47
N ILE A 114 21.38 -0.91 4.05
CA ILE A 114 21.36 -1.33 2.65
C ILE A 114 19.93 -1.78 2.31
N VAL A 115 19.41 -1.31 1.18
CA VAL A 115 18.10 -1.72 0.68
C VAL A 115 18.17 -3.20 0.27
N PRO A 116 17.27 -4.07 0.76
CA PRO A 116 17.24 -5.48 0.37
C PRO A 116 16.94 -5.69 -1.11
N GLU A 117 17.10 -6.94 -1.56
CA GLU A 117 16.80 -7.32 -2.94
C GLU A 117 15.34 -7.04 -3.33
N THR A 118 15.12 -6.65 -4.58
CA THR A 118 13.78 -6.36 -5.12
C THR A 118 12.76 -7.49 -4.86
N GLN A 119 13.17 -8.76 -4.91
CA GLN A 119 12.26 -9.88 -4.62
C GLN A 119 11.72 -9.85 -3.19
N VAL A 120 12.58 -9.56 -2.23
CA VAL A 120 12.22 -9.42 -0.82
C VAL A 120 11.34 -8.18 -0.64
N LEU A 121 11.66 -7.08 -1.30
CA LEU A 121 10.84 -5.87 -1.27
C LEU A 121 9.41 -6.13 -1.75
N LYS A 122 9.23 -6.86 -2.87
CA LYS A 122 7.92 -7.18 -3.44
C LYS A 122 7.02 -7.91 -2.43
N SER A 123 7.53 -8.91 -1.72
CA SER A 123 6.72 -9.66 -0.75
C SER A 123 6.20 -8.78 0.39
N TYR A 124 7.05 -7.86 0.89
CA TYR A 124 6.63 -6.94 1.95
C TYR A 124 5.64 -5.89 1.48
N ILE A 125 5.79 -5.38 0.25
CA ILE A 125 4.86 -4.43 -0.37
C ILE A 125 3.49 -5.09 -0.56
N GLU A 126 3.47 -6.30 -1.11
CA GLU A 126 2.23 -7.06 -1.32
C GLU A 126 1.49 -7.29 -0.02
N GLN A 127 2.19 -7.75 1.01
CA GLN A 127 1.61 -7.96 2.33
C GLN A 127 1.02 -6.67 2.92
N GLU A 128 1.70 -5.54 2.76
CA GLU A 128 1.25 -4.27 3.30
C GLU A 128 0.02 -3.73 2.56
N LEU A 129 0.02 -3.79 1.24
CA LEU A 129 -1.11 -3.37 0.41
C LEU A 129 -2.34 -4.27 0.62
N GLU A 130 -2.14 -5.58 0.77
CA GLU A 130 -3.22 -6.52 1.12
C GLU A 130 -3.76 -6.27 2.53
N ALA A 131 -2.88 -6.01 3.50
CA ALA A 131 -3.30 -5.70 4.87
C ALA A 131 -4.16 -4.43 4.94
N VAL A 132 -3.88 -3.43 4.10
CA VAL A 132 -4.71 -2.21 3.97
C VAL A 132 -6.10 -2.55 3.46
N ILE A 133 -6.22 -3.43 2.46
CA ILE A 133 -7.51 -3.87 1.92
C ILE A 133 -8.30 -4.65 2.97
N ILE A 134 -7.68 -5.65 3.62
CA ILE A 134 -8.32 -6.44 4.67
C ILE A 134 -8.81 -5.54 5.81
N SER A 135 -8.00 -4.57 6.22
CA SER A 135 -8.37 -3.63 7.28
C SER A 135 -9.56 -2.77 6.88
N ARG A 136 -9.67 -2.39 5.60
CA ARG A 136 -10.81 -1.66 5.07
C ARG A 136 -12.07 -2.52 5.07
N ASP A 137 -11.98 -3.76 4.58
CA ASP A 137 -13.10 -4.69 4.53
C ASP A 137 -13.66 -4.96 5.95
N ILE A 138 -12.80 -5.16 6.95
CA ILE A 138 -13.21 -5.33 8.36
C ILE A 138 -13.95 -4.10 8.91
N VAL A 139 -13.58 -2.89 8.48
CA VAL A 139 -14.24 -1.65 8.91
C VAL A 139 -15.59 -1.49 8.19
N GLU A 140 -15.66 -1.80 6.90
CA GLU A 140 -16.88 -1.72 6.10
C GLU A 140 -17.94 -2.75 6.57
N ASP A 141 -17.52 -3.93 7.00
CA ASP A 141 -18.40 -4.98 7.54
C ASP A 141 -19.00 -4.56 8.91
N LYS A 142 -18.25 -3.81 9.72
CA LYS A 142 -18.75 -3.23 10.99
C LYS A 142 -19.76 -2.10 10.76
N THR A 143 -19.60 -1.29 9.71
CA THR A 143 -20.58 -0.24 9.37
C THR A 143 -21.84 -0.79 8.68
N SER A 144 -21.76 -1.92 7.99
CA SER A 144 -22.90 -2.53 7.29
C SER A 144 -23.77 -3.41 8.21
N GLN A 145 -23.20 -3.94 9.30
CA GLN A 145 -23.95 -4.67 10.32
C GLN A 145 -24.77 -3.77 11.26
N ASP A 146 -24.54 -2.45 11.25
CA ASP A 146 -25.34 -1.48 12.01
C ASP A 146 -26.64 -1.05 11.28
N GLU A 147 -26.87 -1.45 10.02
CA GLU A 147 -28.09 -1.11 9.24
C GLU A 147 -29.10 -2.27 9.05
N PHE A 148 -28.88 -3.45 9.64
CA PHE A 148 -29.87 -4.55 9.59
C PHE A 148 -30.79 -4.53 10.83
N SER A 149 -31.95 -3.91 10.67
CA SER A 149 -33.06 -3.91 11.63
C SER A 149 -33.61 -5.31 11.92
N TYR A 150 -33.65 -5.69 13.19
CA TYR A 150 -34.59 -6.69 13.70
C TYR A 150 -35.42 -6.11 14.85
N PRO A 151 -36.69 -6.52 15.00
CA PRO A 151 -37.63 -5.89 15.92
C PRO A 151 -37.22 -6.17 17.37
N ASN A 152 -36.92 -5.10 18.11
CA ASN A 152 -36.86 -5.00 19.58
C ASN A 152 -36.56 -6.30 20.36
N SER A 153 -35.30 -6.48 20.77
CA SER A 153 -35.00 -6.77 22.18
C SER A 153 -33.60 -6.27 22.55
N ASP A 154 -33.52 -5.62 23.71
CA ASP A 154 -32.31 -5.41 24.52
C ASP A 154 -31.31 -4.31 24.14
N ARG A 155 -31.89 -3.11 24.17
CA ARG A 155 -31.32 -1.86 24.67
C ARG A 155 -30.79 -2.00 26.12
N SER A 156 -29.60 -2.58 26.31
CA SER A 156 -29.07 -2.94 27.65
C SER A 156 -27.84 -2.15 28.14
N LYS A 157 -27.47 -1.02 27.52
CA LYS A 157 -26.34 -0.20 28.04
C LYS A 157 -26.63 1.29 28.21
N GLU A 158 -27.62 1.87 27.52
CA GLU A 158 -27.98 3.29 27.71
C GLU A 158 -29.14 3.53 28.70
N LYS A 159 -30.00 2.53 28.92
CA LYS A 159 -31.09 2.65 29.92
C LYS A 159 -30.59 2.50 31.36
N LYS A 160 -29.45 1.83 31.59
CA LYS A 160 -28.89 1.67 32.93
C LYS A 160 -28.37 3.00 33.47
N VAL A 161 -27.65 3.76 32.63
CA VAL A 161 -27.16 5.10 32.99
C VAL A 161 -28.31 6.06 33.32
N LYS A 162 -29.36 6.12 32.48
CA LYS A 162 -30.51 7.00 32.76
C LYS A 162 -31.42 6.54 33.91
N PHE A 163 -31.49 5.24 34.20
CA PHE A 163 -32.26 4.72 35.33
C PHE A 163 -31.52 4.94 36.65
N GLU A 164 -30.21 4.69 36.67
CA GLU A 164 -29.34 4.95 37.83
C GLU A 164 -29.25 6.45 38.13
N ASP A 165 -29.16 7.32 37.11
CA ASP A 165 -29.17 8.78 37.29
C ASP A 165 -30.49 9.28 37.91
N LYS A 166 -31.63 8.76 37.45
CA LYS A 166 -32.95 9.16 37.99
C LYS A 166 -33.20 8.61 39.40
N MET A 167 -32.64 7.44 39.71
CA MET A 167 -32.71 6.83 41.04
C MET A 167 -31.79 7.55 42.03
N MET A 168 -30.60 7.98 41.59
CA MET A 168 -29.67 8.82 42.35
C MET A 168 -30.23 10.22 42.58
N GLU A 169 -30.91 10.81 41.60
CA GLU A 169 -31.54 12.12 41.72
C GLU A 169 -32.73 12.09 42.68
N ASN A 170 -33.55 11.03 42.65
CA ASN A 170 -34.60 10.82 43.65
C ASN A 170 -34.03 10.60 45.06
N ALA A 171 -32.98 9.79 45.21
CA ALA A 171 -32.33 9.57 46.51
C ALA A 171 -31.69 10.85 47.07
N LEU A 172 -31.10 11.70 46.22
CA LEU A 172 -30.57 13.00 46.62
C LEU A 172 -31.64 13.97 47.09
N ASN A 173 -32.83 13.93 46.47
CA ASN A 173 -33.96 14.77 46.89
C ASN A 173 -34.56 14.28 48.21
N GLU A 174 -34.69 12.96 48.41
CA GLU A 174 -35.11 12.38 49.69
C GLU A 174 -34.14 12.73 50.83
N LEU A 175 -32.83 12.68 50.61
CA LEU A 175 -31.84 13.08 51.61
C LEU A 175 -31.86 14.58 51.92
N LYS A 176 -32.21 15.43 50.95
CA LYS A 176 -32.39 16.88 51.18
C LYS A 176 -33.64 17.17 52.00
N GLU A 177 -34.74 16.45 51.74
CA GLU A 177 -35.96 16.56 52.55
C GLU A 177 -35.76 16.08 53.98
N LEU A 178 -35.08 14.96 54.19
CA LEU A 178 -34.75 14.47 55.53
C LEU A 178 -33.84 15.43 56.28
N ASN A 179 -32.81 16.01 55.63
CA ASN A 179 -31.97 17.03 56.26
C ASN A 179 -32.71 18.32 56.57
N LYS A 180 -33.74 18.66 55.80
CA LYS A 180 -34.62 19.81 56.08
C LYS A 180 -35.49 19.53 57.31
N MET A 181 -36.06 18.32 57.42
CA MET A 181 -36.81 17.90 58.61
C MET A 181 -35.94 17.82 59.87
N ILE A 182 -34.69 17.35 59.76
CA ILE A 182 -33.74 17.31 60.89
C ILE A 182 -33.38 18.73 61.37
N LYS A 183 -33.22 19.69 60.45
CA LYS A 183 -33.01 21.11 60.81
C LYS A 183 -34.25 21.76 61.44
N GLU A 184 -35.44 21.37 61.01
CA GLU A 184 -36.71 21.84 61.57
C GLU A 184 -37.02 21.21 62.96
N GLN A 185 -36.53 19.99 63.22
CA GLN A 185 -36.63 19.34 64.54
C GLN A 185 -35.51 19.71 65.52
N GLN A 186 -34.47 20.42 65.07
CA GLN A 186 -33.39 20.94 65.93
C GLN A 186 -33.67 22.33 66.52
N ILE A 187 -34.92 22.80 66.54
CA ILE A 187 -35.31 23.96 67.35
C ILE A 187 -36.03 23.50 68.61
N PRO A 188 -35.32 23.17 69.72
CA PRO A 188 -35.87 23.48 71.03
C PRO A 188 -35.81 25.01 71.19
N LYS A 189 -36.99 25.63 71.24
CA LYS A 189 -37.15 26.95 71.85
C LYS A 189 -36.50 26.91 73.24
N LEU A 190 -35.51 27.75 73.48
CA LEU A 190 -35.44 28.45 74.77
C LEU A 190 -36.48 29.58 74.72
#